data_AF-A0AAJ6DRK7-F1
#
_entry.id   AF-A0AAJ6DRK7-F1
#
_cell.length_a   1.000
_cell.length_b   1.000
_cell.length_c   1.000
_cell.angle_alpha   90.00
_cell.angle_beta   90.00
_cell.angle_gamma   90.00
#
_symmetry.space_group_name_H-M   'P 1'
#
loop_
_entity.id
_entity.type
_entity.pdbx_description
1 polymer ?
#
loop_
_entity_poly.entity_id
_entity_poly.type
_entity_poly.pdbx_seq_one_letter_code
_entity_poly.pdbx_strand_id
1 'polypeptide(L)'
;MQRLLNGATWNADHVRDDLQTYVADRLGEADGVLILDDTGFVKKGTTSAGVQRQYSGTAGRTENCQIGVFAAYVTTRGRALVDRELYLPKSWTDDRERCRAAKVPDERGFATKPELARAMVLRALASPLPIAWVTANAAYGQEWRFRRMLEEAAVGYVLAVPKSQPVPRFGWIDYLFSQAPDEAWEQRSCGDGAKGPRVYDWAAVQLPVIEDFDGERPTRHRWALARRSISRPDQIAY
;
A
#
# COMPACT_ATOMS: atom_id res chain seq x y z
N MET A 1 -5.42 -31.77 0.31
CA MET A 1 -5.31 -30.43 0.92
C MET A 1 -4.81 -30.48 2.38
N GLN A 2 -5.38 -31.28 3.28
CA GLN A 2 -4.92 -31.34 4.69
C GLN A 2 -3.43 -31.72 4.88
N ARG A 3 -2.89 -32.65 4.07
CA ARG A 3 -1.46 -33.00 4.13
C ARG A 3 -0.54 -31.83 3.79
N LEU A 4 -0.90 -31.02 2.80
CA LEU A 4 -0.14 -29.83 2.39
C LEU A 4 -0.09 -28.78 3.50
N LEU A 5 -1.21 -28.59 4.21
CA LEU A 5 -1.33 -27.57 5.25
C LEU A 5 -0.72 -28.00 6.59
N ASN A 6 -0.77 -29.30 6.93
CA ASN A 6 -0.44 -29.77 8.27
C ASN A 6 0.85 -30.59 8.38
N GLY A 7 1.30 -31.22 7.28
CA GLY A 7 2.40 -32.21 7.34
C GLY A 7 3.47 -32.08 6.26
N ALA A 8 3.22 -31.35 5.18
CA ALA A 8 4.26 -31.06 4.19
C ALA A 8 5.15 -29.93 4.69
N THR A 9 6.46 -30.12 4.61
CA THR A 9 7.42 -29.03 4.81
C THR A 9 7.49 -28.23 3.51
N TRP A 10 6.93 -27.03 3.51
CA TRP A 10 7.07 -26.08 2.41
C TRP A 10 7.49 -24.73 2.96
N ASN A 11 8.30 -24.00 2.18
CA ASN A 11 8.74 -22.67 2.53
C ASN A 11 7.79 -21.65 1.88
N ALA A 12 7.08 -20.89 2.71
CA ALA A 12 6.11 -19.89 2.29
C ALA A 12 6.72 -18.77 1.44
N ASP A 13 7.98 -18.42 1.70
CA ASP A 13 8.74 -17.41 0.99
C ASP A 13 9.22 -17.94 -0.36
N HIS A 14 9.69 -19.18 -0.45
CA HIS A 14 10.06 -19.77 -1.74
C HIS A 14 8.85 -19.88 -2.67
N VAL A 15 7.68 -20.26 -2.15
CA VAL A 15 6.44 -20.29 -2.94
C VAL A 15 6.02 -18.89 -3.40
N ARG A 16 6.29 -17.84 -2.60
CA ARG A 16 6.10 -16.46 -3.04
C ARG A 16 7.03 -16.13 -4.20
N ASP A 17 8.30 -16.49 -4.12
CA ASP A 17 9.29 -16.16 -5.15
C ASP A 17 8.99 -16.90 -6.48
N ASP A 18 8.58 -18.17 -6.40
CA ASP A 18 8.08 -18.94 -7.54
C ASP A 18 6.84 -18.30 -8.17
N LEU A 19 5.90 -17.82 -7.32
CA LEU A 19 4.70 -17.14 -7.77
C LEU A 19 5.03 -15.81 -8.47
N GLN A 20 6.00 -15.04 -7.97
CA GLN A 20 6.44 -13.80 -8.61
C GLN A 20 7.01 -14.05 -10.01
N THR A 21 7.81 -15.12 -10.16
CA THR A 21 8.32 -15.56 -11.46
C THR A 21 7.18 -15.92 -12.41
N TYR A 22 6.24 -16.77 -11.97
CA TYR A 22 5.07 -17.14 -12.76
C TYR A 22 4.23 -15.92 -13.17
N VAL A 23 4.02 -14.96 -12.26
CA VAL A 23 3.25 -13.75 -12.52
C VAL A 23 3.98 -12.84 -13.52
N ALA A 24 5.30 -12.70 -13.42
CA ALA A 24 6.09 -11.95 -14.38
C ALA A 24 5.92 -12.51 -15.79
N ASP A 25 6.01 -13.84 -15.96
CA ASP A 25 5.86 -14.49 -17.26
C ASP A 25 4.45 -14.34 -17.85
N ARG A 26 3.42 -14.40 -17.00
CA ARG A 26 2.02 -14.47 -17.45
C ARG A 26 1.34 -13.11 -17.57
N LEU A 27 1.68 -12.19 -16.68
CA LEU A 27 1.01 -10.89 -16.54
C LEU A 27 1.96 -9.71 -16.74
N GLY A 28 3.29 -9.91 -16.76
CA GLY A 28 4.26 -8.84 -16.81
C GLY A 28 4.09 -7.88 -18.00
N GLU A 29 4.02 -6.59 -17.70
CA GLU A 29 4.01 -5.50 -18.67
C GLU A 29 4.90 -4.36 -18.14
N ALA A 30 5.51 -3.59 -19.05
CA ALA A 30 6.50 -2.56 -18.68
C ALA A 30 5.94 -1.47 -17.76
N ASP A 31 4.62 -1.26 -17.78
CA ASP A 31 3.87 -0.30 -16.97
C ASP A 31 3.22 -0.92 -15.73
N GLY A 32 3.67 -2.11 -15.32
CA GLY A 32 3.09 -2.86 -14.20
C GLY A 32 3.04 -2.08 -12.89
N VAL A 33 1.94 -2.29 -12.16
CA VAL A 33 1.61 -1.56 -10.92
C VAL A 33 1.62 -2.52 -9.73
N LEU A 34 2.37 -2.18 -8.69
CA LEU A 34 2.33 -2.85 -7.40
C LEU A 34 1.40 -2.10 -6.44
N ILE A 35 0.35 -2.77 -5.97
CA ILE A 35 -0.65 -2.23 -5.05
C ILE A 35 -0.43 -2.81 -3.66
N LEU A 36 -0.31 -1.95 -2.64
CA LEU A 36 -0.24 -2.37 -1.25
C LEU A 36 -1.50 -2.01 -0.48
N ASP A 37 -1.99 -2.96 0.31
CA ASP A 37 -3.09 -2.74 1.23
C ASP A 37 -3.03 -3.73 2.40
N ASP A 38 -3.61 -3.36 3.53
CA ASP A 38 -3.78 -4.27 4.66
C ASP A 38 -5.24 -4.75 4.76
N THR A 39 -5.42 -6.04 5.07
CA THR A 39 -6.74 -6.61 5.28
C THR A 39 -6.83 -7.32 6.63
N GLY A 40 -7.97 -7.13 7.29
CA GLY A 40 -8.27 -7.72 8.58
C GLY A 40 -9.08 -9.00 8.44
N PHE A 41 -8.65 -10.06 9.12
CA PHE A 41 -9.34 -11.34 9.19
C PHE A 41 -9.90 -11.51 10.60
N VAL A 42 -11.23 -11.47 10.73
CA VAL A 42 -11.90 -11.67 12.02
C VAL A 42 -11.61 -13.08 12.53
N LYS A 43 -11.28 -13.18 13.82
CA LYS A 43 -10.94 -14.43 14.48
C LYS A 43 -11.63 -14.55 15.84
N LYS A 44 -11.82 -15.78 16.29
CA LYS A 44 -12.23 -16.11 17.66
C LYS A 44 -11.03 -16.70 18.41
N GLY A 45 -10.95 -16.43 19.71
CA GLY A 45 -9.86 -16.91 20.58
C GLY A 45 -8.57 -16.07 20.49
N THR A 46 -7.52 -16.56 21.16
CA THR A 46 -6.26 -15.82 21.40
C THR A 46 -5.01 -16.50 20.84
N THR A 47 -5.17 -17.67 20.20
CA THR A 47 -4.05 -18.55 19.79
C THR A 47 -3.56 -18.32 18.36
N SER A 48 -4.36 -17.68 17.50
CA SER A 48 -3.95 -17.39 16.12
C SER A 48 -2.89 -16.29 16.09
N ALA A 49 -1.75 -16.51 15.40
CA ALA A 49 -0.62 -15.58 15.34
C ALA A 49 -1.04 -14.13 15.06
N GLY A 50 -0.66 -13.18 15.90
CA GLY A 50 -0.99 -11.76 15.70
C GLY A 50 -2.45 -11.37 15.96
N VAL A 51 -3.30 -12.30 16.45
CA VAL A 51 -4.69 -11.98 16.78
C VAL A 51 -4.77 -11.10 18.02
N GLN A 52 -5.48 -9.98 17.90
CA GLN A 52 -5.86 -9.13 19.03
C GLN A 52 -7.08 -8.27 18.66
N ARG A 53 -7.64 -7.57 19.64
CA ARG A 53 -8.60 -6.49 19.38
C ARG A 53 -7.89 -5.31 18.75
N GLN A 54 -8.16 -5.05 17.48
CA GLN A 54 -7.60 -3.95 16.70
C GLN A 54 -8.56 -3.54 15.60
N TYR A 55 -8.38 -2.33 15.05
CA TYR A 55 -9.22 -1.85 13.96
C TYR A 55 -9.01 -2.71 12.71
N SER A 56 -10.10 -3.26 12.18
CA SER A 56 -10.12 -3.95 10.89
C SER A 56 -10.88 -3.10 9.89
N GLY A 57 -10.20 -2.68 8.82
CA GLY A 57 -10.83 -1.94 7.72
C GLY A 57 -11.97 -2.74 7.09
N THR A 58 -11.79 -4.06 6.93
CA THR A 58 -12.80 -4.96 6.37
C THR A 58 -14.06 -5.07 7.25
N ALA A 59 -13.90 -5.02 8.57
CA ALA A 59 -15.03 -5.03 9.50
C ALA A 59 -15.61 -3.63 9.75
N GLY A 60 -14.87 -2.58 9.42
CA GLY A 60 -15.23 -1.18 9.72
C GLY A 60 -15.19 -0.83 11.21
N ARG A 61 -14.63 -1.70 12.06
CA ARG A 61 -14.63 -1.54 13.53
C ARG A 61 -13.46 -2.27 14.20
N THR A 62 -13.24 -1.93 15.46
CA THR A 62 -12.29 -2.65 16.33
C THR A 62 -12.87 -4.00 16.74
N GLU A 63 -12.23 -5.07 16.28
CA GLU A 63 -12.60 -6.44 16.61
C GLU A 63 -11.38 -7.32 16.81
N ASN A 64 -11.62 -8.50 17.38
CA ASN A 64 -10.59 -9.52 17.46
C ASN A 64 -10.26 -10.04 16.05
N CYS A 65 -9.10 -9.66 15.53
CA CYS A 65 -8.69 -9.98 14.17
C CYS A 65 -7.18 -10.12 14.03
N GLN A 66 -6.77 -10.82 12.98
CA GLN A 66 -5.41 -10.78 12.44
C GLN A 66 -5.37 -9.76 11.31
N ILE A 67 -4.23 -9.11 11.12
CA ILE A 67 -4.03 -8.20 9.98
C ILE A 67 -2.88 -8.72 9.13
N GLY A 68 -3.11 -8.86 7.83
CA GLY A 68 -2.05 -9.10 6.86
C GLY A 68 -1.86 -7.88 5.97
N VAL A 69 -0.62 -7.56 5.64
CA VAL A 69 -0.25 -6.61 4.58
C VAL A 69 -0.02 -7.42 3.32
N PHE A 70 -0.58 -6.98 2.19
CA PHE A 70 -0.55 -7.71 0.93
C PHE A 70 -0.03 -6.82 -0.20
N ALA A 71 0.69 -7.43 -1.14
CA ALA A 71 1.04 -6.83 -2.40
C ALA A 71 0.28 -7.52 -3.53
N ALA A 72 -0.37 -6.74 -4.38
CA ALA A 72 -0.97 -7.21 -5.62
C ALA A 72 -0.24 -6.59 -6.82
N TYR A 73 0.14 -7.41 -7.79
CA TYR A 73 0.64 -6.95 -9.08
C TYR A 73 -0.52 -6.84 -10.06
N VAL A 74 -0.60 -5.73 -10.78
CA VAL A 74 -1.70 -5.42 -11.70
C VAL A 74 -1.14 -4.88 -13.01
N THR A 75 -1.67 -5.40 -14.12
CA THR A 75 -1.43 -4.94 -15.49
C THR A 75 -2.75 -4.98 -16.26
N THR A 76 -2.74 -4.61 -17.55
CA THR A 76 -3.95 -4.73 -18.38
C THR A 76 -4.35 -6.19 -18.62
N ARG A 77 -3.40 -7.12 -18.46
CA ARG A 77 -3.63 -8.56 -18.62
C ARG A 77 -4.28 -9.23 -17.41
N GLY A 78 -4.26 -8.58 -16.25
CA GLY A 78 -4.90 -9.10 -15.05
C GLY A 78 -4.22 -8.66 -13.77
N ARG A 79 -4.51 -9.40 -12.69
CA ARG A 79 -3.97 -9.11 -11.36
C ARG A 79 -3.71 -10.38 -10.55
N ALA A 80 -2.70 -10.35 -9.70
CA ALA A 80 -2.37 -11.44 -8.79
C ALA A 80 -1.82 -10.91 -7.45
N LEU A 81 -2.09 -11.61 -6.35
CA LEU A 81 -1.33 -11.39 -5.10
C LEU A 81 0.06 -11.96 -5.27
N VAL A 82 1.09 -11.17 -4.94
CA VAL A 82 2.50 -11.51 -5.19
C VAL A 82 3.36 -11.51 -3.93
N ASP A 83 2.89 -10.93 -2.84
CA ASP A 83 3.56 -10.96 -1.54
C ASP A 83 2.56 -10.78 -0.38
N ARG A 84 2.96 -11.19 0.81
CA ARG A 84 2.17 -11.15 2.05
C ARG A 84 3.08 -11.03 3.28
N GLU A 85 2.67 -10.24 4.24
CA GLU A 85 3.30 -10.13 5.56
C GLU A 85 2.24 -10.15 6.65
N LEU A 86 2.49 -10.90 7.74
CA LEU A 86 1.64 -10.85 8.92
C LEU A 86 2.05 -9.68 9.81
N TYR A 87 1.10 -8.81 10.13
CA TYR A 87 1.31 -7.78 11.16
C TYR A 87 1.22 -8.41 12.54
N LEU A 88 2.32 -8.37 13.28
CA LEU A 88 2.41 -8.83 14.66
C LEU A 88 2.47 -7.61 15.60
N PRO A 89 1.43 -7.40 16.43
CA PRO A 89 1.43 -6.34 17.43
C PRO A 89 2.52 -6.55 18.49
N LYS A 90 2.92 -5.47 19.19
CA LYS A 90 3.87 -5.56 20.31
C LYS A 90 3.43 -6.56 21.38
N SER A 91 2.14 -6.61 21.68
CA SER A 91 1.54 -7.58 22.61
C SER A 91 1.78 -9.06 22.24
N TRP A 92 2.16 -9.35 20.99
CA TRP A 92 2.62 -10.66 20.55
C TRP A 92 4.13 -10.78 20.60
N THR A 93 4.86 -9.82 20.06
CA THR A 93 6.32 -9.90 19.96
C THR A 93 7.01 -9.84 21.32
N ASP A 94 6.36 -9.22 22.30
CA ASP A 94 6.82 -9.14 23.70
C ASP A 94 6.51 -10.42 24.50
N ASP A 95 5.71 -11.35 23.93
CA ASP A 95 5.38 -12.65 24.51
C ASP A 95 5.92 -13.79 23.63
N ARG A 96 7.17 -14.18 23.90
CA ARG A 96 7.87 -15.19 23.09
C ARG A 96 7.31 -16.59 23.23
N GLU A 97 6.77 -16.96 24.38
CA GLU A 97 6.14 -18.26 24.57
C GLU A 97 4.89 -18.38 23.71
N ARG A 98 4.05 -17.35 23.69
CA ARG A 98 2.87 -17.28 22.83
C ARG A 98 3.23 -17.31 21.35
N CYS A 99 4.28 -16.58 20.94
CA CYS A 99 4.77 -16.63 19.57
C CYS A 99 5.20 -18.05 19.16
N ARG A 100 6.01 -18.73 19.99
CA ARG A 100 6.47 -20.10 19.72
C ARG A 100 5.30 -21.09 19.66
N ALA A 101 4.31 -20.96 20.55
CA ALA A 101 3.09 -21.77 20.52
C ALA A 101 2.30 -21.61 19.20
N ALA A 102 2.32 -20.41 18.62
CA ALA A 102 1.74 -20.13 17.30
C ALA A 102 2.70 -20.36 16.12
N LYS A 103 3.88 -20.94 16.38
CA LYS A 103 4.96 -21.21 15.40
C LYS A 103 5.51 -19.95 14.71
N VAL A 104 5.45 -18.81 15.38
CA VAL A 104 6.11 -17.57 14.93
C VAL A 104 7.61 -17.67 15.24
N PRO A 105 8.51 -17.48 14.26
CA PRO A 105 9.95 -17.53 14.48
C PRO A 105 10.45 -16.54 15.54
N ASP A 106 11.58 -16.81 16.16
CA ASP A 106 12.12 -16.02 17.28
C ASP A 106 12.76 -14.70 16.81
N GLU A 107 13.31 -14.69 15.59
CA GLU A 107 13.84 -13.53 14.91
C GLU A 107 12.74 -12.54 14.46
N ARG A 108 11.47 -12.95 14.46
CA ARG A 108 10.37 -12.08 14.08
C ARG A 108 10.06 -11.09 15.21
N GLY A 109 10.61 -9.88 15.07
CA GLY A 109 10.32 -8.73 15.92
C GLY A 109 9.11 -7.91 15.49
N PHE A 110 8.83 -6.85 16.25
CA PHE A 110 7.80 -5.87 15.90
C PHE A 110 8.20 -5.09 14.64
N ALA A 111 7.27 -4.98 13.70
CA ALA A 111 7.38 -4.11 12.54
C ALA A 111 6.02 -3.46 12.29
N THR A 112 6.04 -2.16 12.01
CA THR A 112 4.86 -1.40 11.59
C THR A 112 4.41 -1.85 10.20
N LYS A 113 3.14 -1.61 9.86
CA LYS A 113 2.63 -1.95 8.52
C LYS A 113 3.40 -1.24 7.40
N PRO A 114 3.79 0.05 7.51
CA PRO A 114 4.66 0.69 6.52
C PRO A 114 6.05 0.06 6.39
N GLU A 115 6.66 -0.42 7.49
CA GLU A 115 7.94 -1.14 7.43
C GLU A 115 7.80 -2.49 6.71
N LEU A 116 6.71 -3.22 6.97
CA LEU A 116 6.38 -4.45 6.24
C LEU A 116 6.17 -4.19 4.75
N ALA A 117 5.38 -3.16 4.41
CA ALA A 117 5.16 -2.72 3.04
C ALA A 117 6.46 -2.33 2.34
N ARG A 118 7.36 -1.59 3.02
CA ARG A 118 8.69 -1.24 2.49
C ARG A 118 9.50 -2.49 2.15
N ALA A 119 9.54 -3.47 3.06
CA ALA A 119 10.25 -4.72 2.82
C ALA A 119 9.66 -5.48 1.61
N MET A 120 8.33 -5.55 1.51
CA MET A 120 7.64 -6.18 0.38
C MET A 120 7.93 -5.50 -0.95
N VAL A 121 7.97 -4.16 -1.00
CA VAL A 121 8.33 -3.41 -2.21
C VAL A 121 9.77 -3.74 -2.61
N LEU A 122 10.72 -3.67 -1.68
CA LEU A 122 12.12 -3.96 -1.99
C LEU A 122 12.32 -5.38 -2.52
N ARG A 123 11.61 -6.37 -1.95
CA ARG A 123 11.60 -7.74 -2.48
C ARG A 123 11.02 -7.82 -3.88
N ALA A 124 9.88 -7.17 -4.12
CA ALA A 124 9.24 -7.17 -5.44
C ALA A 124 10.12 -6.50 -6.50
N LEU A 125 10.82 -5.41 -6.16
CA LEU A 125 11.77 -4.75 -7.06
C LEU A 125 13.03 -5.58 -7.33
N ALA A 126 13.39 -6.49 -6.42
CA ALA A 126 14.45 -7.46 -6.62
C ALA A 126 13.98 -8.74 -7.35
N SER A 127 12.70 -8.83 -7.70
CA SER A 127 12.10 -9.97 -8.40
C SER A 127 12.06 -9.73 -9.93
N PRO A 128 11.69 -10.75 -10.73
CA PRO A 128 11.48 -10.58 -12.18
C PRO A 128 10.26 -9.72 -12.56
N LEU A 129 9.44 -9.26 -11.62
CA LEU A 129 8.26 -8.44 -11.91
C LEU A 129 8.64 -7.08 -12.50
N PRO A 130 8.18 -6.72 -13.72
CA PRO A 130 8.35 -5.37 -14.24
C PRO A 130 7.43 -4.40 -13.48
N ILE A 131 8.00 -3.52 -12.66
CA ILE A 131 7.25 -2.58 -11.81
C ILE A 131 7.65 -1.15 -12.18
N ALA A 132 6.72 -0.40 -12.77
CA ALA A 132 6.89 1.02 -13.05
C ALA A 132 6.24 1.90 -11.97
N TRP A 133 5.18 1.40 -11.33
CA TRP A 133 4.38 2.19 -10.39
C TRP A 133 4.07 1.44 -9.10
N VAL A 134 4.03 2.18 -7.98
CA VAL A 134 3.53 1.70 -6.69
C VAL A 134 2.35 2.57 -6.24
N THR A 135 1.27 1.92 -5.76
CA THR A 135 0.12 2.61 -5.17
C THR A 135 -0.31 1.98 -3.85
N ALA A 136 -0.81 2.80 -2.93
CA ALA A 136 -1.27 2.40 -1.62
C ALA A 136 -2.20 3.45 -1.01
N ASN A 137 -2.91 3.07 0.05
CA ASN A 137 -3.83 3.94 0.77
C ASN A 137 -3.08 4.98 1.66
N ALA A 138 -3.85 5.87 2.29
CA ALA A 138 -3.33 6.96 3.12
C ALA A 138 -2.55 6.51 4.36
N ALA A 139 -2.76 5.27 4.84
CA ALA A 139 -1.98 4.73 5.95
C ALA A 139 -0.49 4.60 5.60
N TYR A 140 -0.20 4.34 4.31
CA TYR A 140 1.16 4.25 3.78
C TYR A 140 1.66 5.58 3.21
N GLY A 141 0.81 6.31 2.47
CA GLY A 141 1.23 7.54 1.78
C GLY A 141 1.62 8.69 2.72
N GLN A 142 1.05 8.75 3.91
CA GLN A 142 1.45 9.74 4.92
C GLN A 142 2.90 9.53 5.43
N GLU A 143 3.45 8.33 5.32
CA GLU A 143 4.81 8.04 5.77
C GLU A 143 5.81 8.54 4.71
N TRP A 144 6.60 9.56 5.09
CA TRP A 144 7.52 10.24 4.18
C TRP A 144 8.74 9.38 3.79
N ARG A 145 9.25 8.53 4.68
CA ARG A 145 10.33 7.56 4.40
C ARG A 145 9.87 6.51 3.40
N PHE A 146 8.60 6.11 3.42
CA PHE A 146 8.06 5.20 2.41
C PHE A 146 8.07 5.86 1.03
N ARG A 147 7.57 7.10 0.92
CA ARG A 147 7.66 7.91 -0.31
C ARG A 147 9.12 8.08 -0.77
N ARG A 148 10.01 8.46 0.16
CA ARG A 148 11.42 8.68 -0.14
C ARG A 148 12.11 7.41 -0.65
N MET A 149 11.81 6.25 -0.06
CA MET A 149 12.34 4.97 -0.51
C MET A 149 11.94 4.67 -1.96
N LEU A 150 10.69 4.95 -2.36
CA LEU A 150 10.24 4.77 -3.75
C LEU A 150 10.98 5.70 -4.72
N GLU A 151 11.26 6.93 -4.29
CA GLU A 151 12.09 7.87 -5.06
C GLU A 151 13.53 7.36 -5.20
N GLU A 152 14.14 6.86 -4.13
CA GLU A 152 15.51 6.32 -4.16
C GLU A 152 15.60 5.07 -5.03
N ALA A 153 14.55 4.24 -5.04
CA ALA A 153 14.45 3.03 -5.87
C ALA A 153 14.11 3.31 -7.34
N ALA A 154 13.90 4.57 -7.71
CA ALA A 154 13.51 4.98 -9.05
C ALA A 154 12.18 4.47 -9.60
N VAL A 155 11.19 4.30 -8.72
CA VAL A 155 9.86 3.84 -9.08
C VAL A 155 8.86 5.00 -9.02
N GLY A 156 7.93 5.06 -9.99
CA GLY A 156 6.82 6.00 -9.95
C GLY A 156 5.84 5.63 -8.83
N TYR A 157 5.16 6.61 -8.24
CA TYR A 157 4.15 6.30 -7.23
C TYR A 157 2.94 7.24 -7.27
N VAL A 158 1.80 6.68 -6.88
CA VAL A 158 0.58 7.43 -6.56
C VAL A 158 0.08 6.90 -5.22
N LEU A 159 0.19 7.70 -4.17
CA LEU A 159 -0.14 7.29 -2.82
C LEU A 159 -1.18 8.25 -2.27
N ALA A 160 -2.31 7.72 -1.81
CA ALA A 160 -3.29 8.53 -1.13
C ALA A 160 -2.68 9.13 0.14
N VAL A 161 -3.17 10.29 0.57
CA VAL A 161 -2.68 10.97 1.77
C VAL A 161 -3.83 11.51 2.61
N PRO A 162 -3.67 11.68 3.94
CA PRO A 162 -4.72 12.32 4.73
C PRO A 162 -4.88 13.78 4.31
N LYS A 163 -6.08 14.33 4.50
CA LYS A 163 -6.37 15.76 4.26
C LYS A 163 -5.43 16.73 5.02
N SER A 164 -4.87 16.25 6.14
CA SER A 164 -3.89 16.97 6.97
C SER A 164 -2.44 16.76 6.51
N GLN A 165 -2.20 16.17 5.34
CA GLN A 165 -0.86 15.98 4.81
C GLN A 165 -0.18 17.34 4.63
N PRO A 166 0.95 17.60 5.31
CA PRO A 166 1.68 18.83 5.12
C PRO A 166 2.29 18.88 3.72
N VAL A 167 2.17 20.06 3.10
CA VAL A 167 2.78 20.44 1.83
C VAL A 167 3.68 21.65 2.12
N PRO A 168 5.01 21.52 1.94
CA PRO A 168 5.95 22.62 2.18
C PRO A 168 5.51 23.90 1.44
N ARG A 169 5.55 25.05 2.13
CA ARG A 169 5.11 26.38 1.65
C ARG A 169 3.60 26.56 1.45
N PHE A 170 2.79 25.50 1.46
CA PHE A 170 1.35 25.57 1.19
C PHE A 170 0.44 25.14 2.35
N GLY A 171 1.01 24.69 3.48
CA GLY A 171 0.25 24.28 4.65
C GLY A 171 -0.25 22.83 4.51
N TRP A 172 -1.57 22.61 4.56
CA TRP A 172 -2.17 21.29 4.40
C TRP A 172 -2.70 21.08 2.99
N ILE A 173 -2.66 19.85 2.49
CA ILE A 173 -3.14 19.51 1.14
C ILE A 173 -4.61 19.90 0.92
N ASP A 174 -5.45 19.77 1.95
CA ASP A 174 -6.86 20.17 1.91
C ASP A 174 -7.02 21.68 1.68
N TYR A 175 -6.20 22.48 2.38
CA TYR A 175 -6.18 23.92 2.20
C TYR A 175 -5.72 24.27 0.79
N LEU A 176 -4.67 23.64 0.29
CA LEU A 176 -4.16 23.85 -1.08
C LEU A 176 -5.25 23.67 -2.14
N PHE A 177 -6.03 22.59 -2.08
CA PHE A 177 -7.11 22.34 -3.04
C PHE A 177 -8.39 23.14 -2.77
N SER A 178 -8.62 23.59 -1.54
CA SER A 178 -9.70 24.54 -1.23
C SER A 178 -9.52 25.90 -1.91
N GLN A 179 -8.28 26.25 -2.26
CA GLN A 179 -7.93 27.48 -2.96
C GLN A 179 -7.85 27.29 -4.49
N ALA A 180 -8.03 26.05 -4.99
CA ALA A 180 -7.93 25.78 -6.42
C ALA A 180 -9.13 26.41 -7.15
N PRO A 181 -8.89 27.21 -8.21
CA PRO A 181 -9.97 27.82 -8.97
C PRO A 181 -10.75 26.74 -9.73
N ASP A 182 -12.00 27.01 -10.09
CA ASP A 182 -12.86 26.01 -10.75
C ASP A 182 -12.29 25.52 -12.08
N GLU A 183 -11.55 26.36 -12.81
CA GLU A 183 -10.91 25.98 -14.08
C GLU A 183 -9.76 24.98 -13.89
N ALA A 184 -9.24 24.81 -12.67
CA ALA A 184 -8.23 23.80 -12.38
C ALA A 184 -8.82 22.38 -12.25
N TRP A 185 -10.14 22.25 -12.18
CA TRP A 185 -10.84 20.98 -12.04
C TRP A 185 -11.30 20.45 -13.40
N GLU A 186 -10.72 19.34 -13.83
CA GLU A 186 -11.05 18.69 -15.09
C GLU A 186 -11.80 17.38 -14.86
N GLN A 187 -12.92 17.21 -15.57
CA GLN A 187 -13.68 15.96 -15.52
C GLN A 187 -12.92 14.85 -16.26
N ARG A 188 -12.45 13.82 -15.54
CA ARG A 188 -11.70 12.68 -16.09
C ARG A 188 -12.21 11.34 -15.52
N SER A 189 -12.09 10.28 -16.32
CA SER A 189 -12.42 8.91 -15.91
C SER A 189 -11.23 8.25 -15.19
N CYS A 190 -11.48 7.51 -14.10
CA CYS A 190 -10.50 6.57 -13.52
C CYS A 190 -10.75 5.12 -13.94
N GLY A 191 -11.30 4.95 -15.14
CA GLY A 191 -11.63 3.65 -15.71
C GLY A 191 -12.96 3.09 -15.21
N ASP A 192 -13.33 1.97 -15.81
CA ASP A 192 -14.62 1.34 -15.57
C ASP A 192 -14.67 0.67 -14.20
N GLY A 193 -15.78 0.88 -13.50
CA GLY A 193 -16.15 0.14 -12.31
C GLY A 193 -17.23 -0.89 -12.60
N ALA A 194 -17.64 -1.63 -11.58
CA ALA A 194 -18.73 -2.62 -11.69
C ALA A 194 -20.09 -2.03 -12.13
N LYS A 195 -20.24 -0.70 -12.10
CA LYS A 195 -21.46 0.04 -12.49
C LYS A 195 -21.25 0.95 -13.71
N GLY A 196 -20.18 0.73 -14.48
CA GLY A 196 -19.80 1.57 -15.62
C GLY A 196 -18.67 2.57 -15.30
N PRO A 197 -18.45 3.55 -16.20
CA PRO A 197 -17.34 4.50 -16.09
C PRO A 197 -17.37 5.28 -14.79
N ARG A 198 -16.22 5.37 -14.11
CA ARG A 198 -16.09 6.17 -12.89
C ARG A 198 -15.49 7.51 -13.23
N VAL A 199 -16.35 8.52 -13.33
CA VAL A 199 -15.98 9.88 -13.72
C VAL A 199 -15.99 10.79 -12.50
N TYR A 200 -14.95 11.61 -12.38
CA TYR A 200 -14.78 12.57 -11.29
C TYR A 200 -14.14 13.85 -11.83
N ASP A 201 -14.22 14.92 -11.06
CA ASP A 201 -13.42 16.12 -11.27
C ASP A 201 -12.05 15.92 -10.61
N TRP A 202 -10.98 16.23 -11.34
CA TRP A 202 -9.60 16.10 -10.90
C TRP A 202 -8.88 17.43 -10.98
N ALA A 203 -8.10 17.75 -9.96
CA ALA A 203 -7.17 18.88 -9.98
C ALA A 203 -5.78 18.37 -9.60
N ALA A 204 -4.75 18.92 -10.25
CA ALA A 204 -3.36 18.59 -9.97
C ALA A 204 -2.53 19.85 -9.81
N VAL A 205 -1.58 19.81 -8.89
CA VAL A 205 -0.63 20.91 -8.69
C VAL A 205 0.77 20.34 -8.51
N GLN A 206 1.72 20.91 -9.22
CA GLN A 206 3.12 20.55 -9.08
C GLN A 206 3.65 21.08 -7.76
N LEU A 207 4.22 20.19 -6.96
CA LEU A 207 4.79 20.54 -5.66
C LEU A 207 6.21 21.09 -5.83
N PRO A 208 6.65 21.97 -4.93
CA PRO A 208 8.00 22.50 -4.96
C PRO A 208 9.02 21.40 -4.70
N VAL A 209 10.25 21.69 -5.10
CA VAL A 209 11.42 20.88 -4.80
C VAL A 209 11.64 20.81 -3.29
N ILE A 210 12.13 19.68 -2.81
CA ILE A 210 12.55 19.49 -1.43
C ILE A 210 14.06 19.60 -1.41
N GLU A 211 14.58 20.76 -0.99
CA GLU A 211 16.02 21.09 -1.04
C GLU A 211 16.91 20.07 -0.32
N ASP A 212 16.42 19.44 0.77
CA ASP A 212 17.15 18.39 1.50
C ASP A 212 17.39 17.12 0.67
N PHE A 213 16.59 16.91 -0.38
CA PHE A 213 16.46 15.64 -1.10
C PHE A 213 16.76 15.76 -2.58
N ASP A 214 16.48 16.92 -3.15
CA ASP A 214 16.64 17.25 -4.54
C ASP A 214 17.87 18.16 -4.63
N GLY A 215 18.89 17.71 -5.37
CA GLY A 215 20.06 18.55 -5.67
C GLY A 215 19.69 19.76 -6.54
N GLU A 216 20.69 20.45 -7.10
CA GLU A 216 20.48 21.66 -7.91
C GLU A 216 19.48 21.51 -9.06
N ARG A 217 19.26 20.28 -9.56
CA ARG A 217 18.22 19.95 -10.53
C ARG A 217 17.34 18.81 -10.00
N PRO A 218 16.01 18.96 -9.96
CA PRO A 218 15.11 17.90 -9.51
C PRO A 218 15.18 16.73 -10.50
N THR A 219 15.50 15.54 -10.00
CA THR A 219 15.47 14.30 -10.79
C THR A 219 14.06 13.71 -10.89
N ARG A 220 13.09 14.29 -10.16
CA ARG A 220 11.69 13.87 -10.10
C ARG A 220 10.77 15.07 -9.95
N HIS A 221 9.55 14.93 -10.46
CA HIS A 221 8.48 15.88 -10.24
C HIS A 221 7.50 15.28 -9.24
N ARG A 222 7.24 16.00 -8.15
CA ARG A 222 6.18 15.67 -7.20
C ARG A 222 4.93 16.43 -7.56
N TRP A 223 3.80 15.75 -7.54
CA TRP A 223 2.49 16.34 -7.79
C TRP A 223 1.57 15.99 -6.63
N ALA A 224 0.74 16.94 -6.22
CA ALA A 224 -0.44 16.66 -5.44
C ALA A 224 -1.60 16.52 -6.42
N LEU A 225 -2.44 15.52 -6.19
CA LEU A 225 -3.63 15.23 -6.99
C LEU A 225 -4.83 15.22 -6.05
N ALA A 226 -5.91 15.85 -6.46
CA ALA A 226 -7.18 15.78 -5.76
C ALA A 226 -8.27 15.31 -6.72
N ARG A 227 -9.25 14.62 -6.15
CA ARG A 227 -10.44 14.17 -6.86
C ARG A 227 -11.68 14.50 -6.05
N ARG A 228 -12.69 15.11 -6.69
CA ARG A 228 -13.99 15.38 -6.07
C ARG A 228 -15.15 14.71 -6.82
N SER A 229 -16.24 14.42 -6.11
CA SER A 229 -17.46 13.86 -6.70
C SER A 229 -18.19 14.91 -7.53
N ILE A 230 -18.61 14.56 -8.75
CA ILE A 230 -19.39 15.45 -9.64
C ILE A 230 -20.69 15.91 -8.95
N SER A 231 -21.36 14.99 -8.24
CA SER A 231 -22.61 15.29 -7.54
C SER A 231 -22.44 15.88 -6.14
N ARG A 232 -21.23 15.81 -5.57
CA ARG A 232 -20.89 16.28 -4.21
C ARG A 232 -19.47 16.86 -4.20
N PRO A 233 -19.27 18.06 -4.75
CA PRO A 233 -17.93 18.63 -4.96
C PRO A 233 -17.15 18.89 -3.67
N ASP A 234 -17.82 18.96 -2.53
CA ASP A 234 -17.24 19.04 -1.18
C ASP A 234 -16.52 17.76 -0.74
N GLN A 235 -16.79 16.62 -1.39
CA GLN A 235 -16.15 15.34 -1.07
C GLN A 235 -14.87 15.14 -1.87
N ILE A 236 -13.78 15.65 -1.31
CA ILE A 236 -12.45 15.60 -1.92
C ILE A 236 -11.63 14.44 -1.32
N ALA A 237 -10.96 13.70 -2.20
CA ALA A 237 -9.94 12.71 -1.87
C ALA A 237 -8.57 13.15 -2.41
N TYR A 238 -7.51 12.82 -1.67
CA TYR A 238 -6.13 13.23 -1.89
C TYR A 238 -5.20 12.02 -1.98
#